data_AF-A0AAJ0EE75-F1
#
_entry.id   AF-A0AAJ0EE75-F1
#
_cell.length_a   1.000
_cell.length_b   1.000
_cell.length_c   1.000
_cell.angle_alpha   90.00
_cell.angle_beta   90.00
_cell.angle_gamma   90.00
#
_symmetry.space_group_name_H-M   'P 1'
#
loop_
_entity.id
_entity.type
_entity.pdbx_description
1 polymer ?
#
loop_
_entity_poly.entity_id
_entity_poly.type
_entity_poly.pdbx_seq_one_letter_code
_entity_poly.pdbx_strand_id
1 'polypeptide(L)'
;MKLTTNTITAIIAFFATTSVAKMEGGFIKDCKNIHLEKMVSEQGPTFAYYKVRALCTGMDEKPYENELNLNLCLVNGRGNLSWRERGKFDKTCKECQLVSGDKKKVEMKCRCANGVFDVWKDNLIDLSELEP
;
A
#
# COMPACT_ATOMS: atom_id res chain seq x y z
N MET A 1 35.28 -45.89 -47.78
CA MET A 1 34.38 -45.61 -46.65
C MET A 1 34.34 -44.11 -46.43
N LYS A 2 33.17 -43.47 -46.56
CA LYS A 2 32.98 -42.04 -46.25
C LYS A 2 32.51 -41.93 -44.80
N LEU A 3 33.30 -41.27 -43.93
CA LEU A 3 32.84 -40.89 -42.59
C LEU A 3 32.06 -39.58 -42.69
N THR A 4 30.78 -39.61 -42.33
CA THR A 4 29.93 -38.44 -42.15
C THR A 4 30.05 -37.95 -40.71
N THR A 5 30.61 -36.76 -40.54
CA THR A 5 30.76 -36.08 -39.24
C THR A 5 29.43 -35.45 -38.84
N ASN A 6 28.78 -35.98 -37.80
CA ASN A 6 27.58 -35.38 -37.22
C ASN A 6 27.99 -34.30 -36.22
N THR A 7 27.74 -33.03 -36.53
CA THR A 7 27.94 -31.90 -35.62
C THR A 7 26.76 -31.83 -34.64
N ILE A 8 27.03 -31.99 -33.35
CA ILE A 8 26.04 -31.82 -32.27
C ILE A 8 26.00 -30.34 -31.90
N THR A 9 24.89 -29.67 -32.20
CA THR A 9 24.63 -28.28 -31.80
C THR A 9 24.10 -28.26 -30.37
N ALA A 10 24.88 -27.72 -29.43
CA ALA A 10 24.44 -27.49 -28.06
C ALA A 10 23.59 -26.21 -27.99
N ILE A 11 22.30 -26.35 -27.64
CA ILE A 11 21.40 -25.21 -27.40
C ILE A 11 21.60 -24.76 -25.95
N ILE A 12 22.19 -23.59 -25.76
CA ILE A 12 22.32 -22.95 -24.44
C ILE A 12 21.01 -22.22 -24.16
N ALA A 13 20.19 -22.76 -23.25
CA ALA A 13 19.00 -22.09 -22.76
C ALA A 13 19.42 -21.00 -21.76
N PHE A 14 19.30 -19.73 -22.16
CA PHE A 14 19.39 -18.59 -21.26
C PHE A 14 18.09 -18.49 -20.46
N PHE A 15 18.08 -19.04 -19.24
CA PHE A 15 17.05 -18.72 -18.27
C PHE A 15 17.30 -17.29 -17.77
N ALA A 16 16.59 -16.33 -18.35
CA ALA A 16 16.47 -14.99 -17.78
C ALA A 16 15.70 -15.11 -16.46
N THR A 17 16.40 -15.29 -15.34
CA THR A 17 15.81 -15.15 -14.02
C THR A 17 15.50 -13.68 -13.83
N THR A 18 14.27 -13.26 -14.10
CA THR A 18 13.79 -11.94 -13.68
C THR A 18 13.75 -11.95 -12.16
N SER A 19 14.82 -11.48 -11.53
CA SER A 19 14.84 -11.16 -10.11
C SER A 19 13.84 -10.02 -9.90
N VAL A 20 12.62 -10.36 -9.51
CA VAL A 20 11.67 -9.39 -8.97
C VAL A 20 12.33 -8.87 -7.71
N ALA A 21 12.87 -7.66 -7.77
CA ALA A 21 13.38 -7.00 -6.58
C ALA A 21 12.24 -7.00 -5.58
N LYS A 22 12.42 -7.72 -4.46
CA LYS A 22 11.56 -7.60 -3.30
C LYS A 22 11.69 -6.15 -2.88
N MET A 23 10.74 -5.30 -3.26
CA MET A 23 10.67 -3.95 -2.75
C MET A 23 10.61 -4.11 -1.23
N GLU A 24 11.69 -3.75 -0.55
CA GLU A 24 11.62 -3.59 0.89
C GLU A 24 10.55 -2.53 1.12
N GLY A 25 9.49 -2.88 1.84
CA GLY A 25 8.46 -1.92 2.20
C GLY A 25 9.02 -0.74 2.98
N GLY A 26 8.16 0.26 3.15
CA GLY A 26 8.47 1.45 3.94
C GLY A 26 8.86 2.64 3.09
N PHE A 27 7.85 3.29 2.47
CA PHE A 27 7.97 4.64 1.91
C PHE A 27 8.56 5.65 2.92
N ILE A 28 8.45 5.33 4.21
CA ILE A 28 8.95 6.11 5.33
C ILE A 28 10.45 6.44 5.29
N LYS A 29 11.27 5.64 4.57
CA LYS A 29 12.71 5.92 4.42
C LYS A 29 12.95 7.15 3.54
N ASP A 30 12.16 7.30 2.49
CA ASP A 30 12.37 8.30 1.44
C ASP A 30 11.35 9.43 1.48
N CYS A 31 10.35 9.33 2.36
CA CYS A 31 9.26 10.28 2.48
C CYS A 31 9.25 11.03 3.82
N LYS A 32 8.81 12.28 3.78
CA LYS A 32 8.64 13.18 4.93
C LYS A 32 7.30 13.91 4.85
N ASN A 33 6.95 14.65 5.92
CA ASN A 33 5.69 15.42 6.02
C ASN A 33 4.45 14.56 5.77
N ILE A 34 4.42 13.38 6.37
CA ILE A 34 3.36 12.39 6.19
C ILE A 34 2.11 12.87 6.93
N HIS A 35 1.00 13.00 6.22
CA HIS A 35 -0.27 13.46 6.77
C HIS A 35 -1.44 12.66 6.23
N LEU A 36 -2.46 12.51 7.07
CA LEU A 36 -3.73 11.88 6.71
C LEU A 36 -4.77 12.96 6.52
N GLU A 37 -5.43 12.94 5.36
CA GLU A 37 -6.51 13.85 5.04
C GLU A 37 -7.81 13.07 4.86
N LYS A 38 -8.89 13.58 5.44
CA LYS A 38 -10.24 13.15 5.13
C LYS A 38 -10.78 14.07 4.03
N MET A 39 -10.94 13.51 2.85
CA MET A 39 -11.57 14.19 1.73
C MET A 39 -13.08 14.01 1.84
N VAL A 40 -13.83 15.10 1.64
CA VAL A 40 -15.29 15.08 1.52
C VAL A 40 -15.62 15.78 0.22
N SER A 41 -16.32 15.10 -0.70
CA SER A 41 -16.80 15.78 -1.91
C SER A 41 -17.93 16.74 -1.54
N GLU A 42 -17.74 18.03 -1.85
CA GLU A 42 -18.77 19.06 -1.68
C GLU A 42 -19.77 19.11 -2.86
N GLN A 43 -19.46 18.46 -3.98
CA GLN A 43 -20.23 18.50 -5.21
C GLN A 43 -20.56 17.07 -5.66
N GLY A 44 -21.76 16.58 -5.31
CA GLY A 44 -22.27 15.25 -5.69
C GLY A 44 -22.74 14.41 -4.50
N PRO A 45 -23.05 13.11 -4.70
CA PRO A 45 -23.35 12.22 -3.57
C PRO A 45 -22.16 12.29 -2.60
N THR A 46 -22.43 12.46 -1.30
CA THR A 46 -21.39 12.66 -0.29
C THR A 46 -20.48 11.44 -0.19
N PHE A 47 -19.41 11.43 -0.96
CA PHE A 47 -18.33 10.45 -0.84
C PHE A 47 -17.24 11.07 0.01
N ALA A 48 -16.95 10.43 1.14
CA ALA A 48 -15.81 10.76 1.98
C ALA A 48 -14.77 9.64 1.86
N TYR A 49 -13.50 9.99 1.73
CA TYR A 49 -12.41 9.01 1.70
C TYR A 49 -11.20 9.53 2.45
N TYR A 50 -10.32 8.63 2.85
CA TYR A 50 -9.06 9.00 3.48
C TYR A 50 -7.91 8.86 2.49
N LYS A 51 -7.00 9.82 2.50
CA LYS A 51 -5.75 9.73 1.76
C LYS A 51 -4.56 10.05 2.64
N VAL A 52 -3.46 9.36 2.38
CA VAL A 52 -2.14 9.71 2.91
C VAL A 52 -1.44 10.57 1.88
N ARG A 53 -0.85 11.66 2.33
CA ARG A 53 0.04 12.49 1.53
C ARG A 53 1.41 12.52 2.16
N ALA A 54 2.44 12.52 1.32
CA ALA A 54 3.81 12.61 1.75
C ALA A 54 4.69 13.27 0.68
N LEU A 55 5.79 13.88 1.11
CA LEU A 55 6.81 14.42 0.23
C LEU A 55 7.96 13.41 0.14
N CYS A 56 8.12 12.76 -1.01
CA CYS A 56 9.05 11.65 -1.22
C CYS A 56 10.19 12.03 -2.15
N THR A 57 11.39 11.52 -1.89
CA THR A 57 12.57 11.74 -2.74
C THR A 57 12.49 10.80 -3.95
N GLY A 58 12.48 11.36 -5.16
CA GLY A 58 12.52 10.61 -6.40
C GLY A 58 13.92 10.13 -6.76
N MET A 59 14.04 9.35 -7.84
CA MET A 59 15.33 8.85 -8.33
C MET A 59 16.29 9.94 -8.79
N ASP A 60 15.79 11.13 -9.12
CA ASP A 60 16.58 12.32 -9.47
C ASP A 60 16.96 13.16 -8.24
N GLU A 61 16.80 12.59 -7.03
CA GLU A 61 17.06 13.22 -5.74
C GLU A 61 16.17 14.44 -5.44
N LYS A 62 15.10 14.67 -6.21
CA LYS A 62 14.17 15.78 -5.97
C LYS A 62 12.95 15.34 -5.15
N PRO A 63 12.35 16.26 -4.36
CA PRO A 63 11.15 15.97 -3.61
C PRO A 63 9.89 16.06 -4.49
N TYR A 64 9.02 15.06 -4.37
CA TYR A 64 7.72 14.98 -5.05
C TYR A 64 6.58 14.76 -4.07
N GLU A 65 5.51 15.52 -4.22
CA GLU A 65 4.28 15.28 -3.46
C GLU A 65 3.58 14.04 -4.03
N ASN A 66 3.30 13.08 -3.15
CA ASN A 66 2.65 11.82 -3.48
C ASN A 66 1.41 11.67 -2.62
N GLU A 67 0.36 11.08 -3.20
CA GLU A 67 -0.86 10.76 -2.48
C GLU A 67 -1.28 9.30 -2.69
N LEU A 68 -1.78 8.69 -1.62
CA LEU A 68 -2.33 7.34 -1.62
C LEU A 68 -3.77 7.39 -1.09
N ASN A 69 -4.73 7.02 -1.94
CA ASN A 69 -6.12 6.87 -1.52
C ASN A 69 -6.29 5.55 -0.75
N LEU A 70 -6.41 5.63 0.57
CA LEU A 70 -6.49 4.45 1.45
C LEU A 70 -7.76 3.64 1.21
N ASN A 71 -8.83 4.22 0.66
CA ASN A 71 -10.04 3.46 0.35
C ASN A 71 -9.79 2.42 -0.75
N LEU A 72 -8.81 2.64 -1.61
CA LEU A 72 -8.46 1.68 -2.66
C LEU A 72 -7.57 0.55 -2.15
N CYS A 73 -7.02 0.70 -0.95
CA CYS A 73 -5.95 -0.16 -0.44
C CYS A 73 -6.29 -0.81 0.91
N LEU A 74 -7.32 -0.37 1.63
CA LEU A 74 -7.69 -0.90 2.93
C LEU A 74 -9.12 -1.40 2.96
N VAL A 75 -9.32 -2.53 3.64
CA VAL A 75 -10.64 -3.13 3.93
C VAL A 75 -10.83 -3.29 5.43
N ASN A 76 -12.09 -3.23 5.87
CA ASN A 76 -12.47 -3.62 7.24
C ASN A 76 -13.07 -5.03 7.24
N GLY A 77 -12.34 -5.99 7.78
CA GLY A 77 -12.81 -7.34 8.06
C GLY A 77 -13.30 -7.49 9.50
N ARG A 78 -14.59 -7.17 9.75
CA ARG A 78 -15.23 -7.32 11.08
C ARG A 78 -14.45 -6.64 12.22
N GLY A 79 -14.07 -5.38 12.02
CA GLY A 79 -13.34 -4.58 13.00
C GLY A 79 -11.82 -4.72 12.92
N ASN A 80 -11.32 -5.43 11.89
CA ASN A 80 -9.90 -5.59 11.61
C ASN A 80 -9.56 -4.87 10.30
N LEU A 81 -8.72 -3.83 10.35
CA LEU A 81 -8.19 -3.23 9.13
C LEU A 81 -7.06 -4.09 8.59
N SER A 82 -7.03 -4.22 7.28
CA SER A 82 -5.95 -4.88 6.57
C SER A 82 -5.80 -4.29 5.18
N TRP A 83 -4.60 -4.43 4.62
CA TRP A 83 -4.35 -4.14 3.22
C TRP A 83 -5.15 -5.08 2.31
N ARG A 84 -5.74 -4.49 1.26
CA ARG A 84 -6.46 -5.20 0.20
C ARG A 84 -6.76 -4.26 -0.96
N GLU A 85 -6.49 -4.73 -2.18
CA GLU A 85 -6.96 -4.08 -3.40
C GLU A 85 -8.48 -3.81 -3.40
N ARG A 86 -8.86 -2.63 -3.89
CA ARG A 86 -10.25 -2.17 -4.07
C ARG A 86 -11.08 -2.21 -2.77
N GLY A 87 -10.44 -2.02 -1.62
CA GLY A 87 -10.99 -2.23 -0.29
C GLY A 87 -12.33 -1.53 0.01
N LYS A 88 -12.32 -0.25 0.40
CA LYS A 88 -13.45 0.58 0.89
C LYS A 88 -13.74 0.47 2.39
N PHE A 89 -12.69 0.49 3.22
CA PHE A 89 -12.82 0.45 4.68
C PHE A 89 -13.65 1.62 5.25
N ASP A 90 -13.58 2.80 4.64
CA ASP A 90 -14.28 4.03 5.02
C ASP A 90 -15.78 3.90 5.19
N LYS A 91 -16.40 2.95 4.47
CA LYS A 91 -17.84 2.65 4.61
C LYS A 91 -18.22 2.12 5.99
N THR A 92 -17.25 1.56 6.71
CA THR A 92 -17.47 0.87 7.98
C THR A 92 -16.43 1.25 9.04
N CYS A 93 -15.64 2.30 8.78
CA CYS A 93 -14.66 2.85 9.69
C CYS A 93 -14.77 4.38 9.73
N LYS A 94 -14.51 4.96 10.91
CA LYS A 94 -14.59 6.40 11.16
C LYS A 94 -13.48 6.84 12.11
N GLU A 95 -13.34 8.16 12.25
CA GLU A 95 -12.41 8.78 13.21
C GLU A 95 -10.97 8.27 13.03
N CYS A 96 -10.52 8.26 11.77
CA CYS A 96 -9.17 7.85 11.45
C CYS A 96 -8.18 8.99 11.68
N GLN A 97 -7.07 8.67 12.32
CA GLN A 97 -5.98 9.61 12.60
C GLN A 97 -4.63 8.89 12.56
N LEU A 98 -3.58 9.61 12.17
CA LEU A 98 -2.23 9.14 12.40
C LEU A 98 -1.92 9.21 13.89
N VAL A 99 -1.43 8.12 14.44
CA VAL A 99 -0.98 8.05 15.85
C VAL A 99 0.54 7.95 15.95
N SER A 100 1.20 7.52 14.88
CA SER A 100 2.65 7.66 14.68
C SER A 100 2.93 8.06 13.24
N GLY A 101 3.91 8.92 13.04
CA GLY A 101 4.40 9.36 11.73
C GLY A 101 5.89 9.67 11.79
N ASP A 102 6.64 8.92 12.59
CA ASP A 102 8.08 9.09 12.74
C ASP A 102 8.86 8.33 11.65
N LYS A 103 10.19 8.32 11.69
CA LYS A 103 11.02 7.64 10.67
C LYS A 103 10.99 6.11 10.75
N LYS A 104 10.29 5.52 11.73
CA LYS A 104 10.27 4.07 11.96
C LYS A 104 8.95 3.44 11.53
N LYS A 105 7.82 4.04 11.90
CA LYS A 105 6.48 3.55 11.56
C LYS A 105 5.47 4.69 11.40
N VAL A 106 4.67 4.58 10.34
CA VAL A 106 3.45 5.35 10.12
C VAL A 106 2.26 4.51 10.55
N GLU A 107 1.68 4.81 11.70
CA GLU A 107 0.54 4.06 12.21
C GLU A 107 -0.72 4.91 12.14
N MET A 108 -1.79 4.31 11.62
CA MET A 108 -3.12 4.90 11.59
C MET A 108 -4.04 4.15 12.53
N LYS A 109 -4.72 4.91 13.39
CA LYS A 109 -5.80 4.40 14.23
C LYS A 109 -7.14 4.80 13.63
N CYS A 110 -8.10 3.88 13.61
CA CYS A 110 -9.50 4.12 13.21
C CYS A 110 -10.46 3.40 14.16
N ARG A 111 -11.73 3.82 14.19
CA ARG A 111 -12.83 3.03 14.78
C ARG A 111 -13.61 2.30 13.69
N CYS A 112 -13.66 0.99 13.75
CA CYS A 112 -14.27 0.15 12.72
C CYS A 112 -15.42 -0.70 13.27
N ALA A 113 -16.49 -0.83 12.50
CA ALA A 113 -17.62 -1.69 12.84
C ALA A 113 -17.19 -3.16 12.81
N ASN A 114 -17.58 -3.93 13.82
CA ASN A 114 -17.18 -5.34 13.95
C ASN A 114 -18.17 -6.35 13.33
N GLY A 115 -19.26 -5.87 12.71
CA GLY A 115 -20.32 -6.70 12.14
C GLY A 115 -21.49 -6.97 13.09
N VAL A 116 -21.40 -6.55 14.36
CA VAL A 116 -22.55 -6.46 15.28
C VAL A 116 -23.10 -5.03 15.21
N PHE A 117 -24.44 -4.89 15.22
CA PHE A 117 -25.10 -3.59 15.12
C PHE A 117 -24.59 -2.65 16.23
N ASP A 118 -24.14 -1.47 15.81
CA ASP A 118 -23.61 -0.40 16.66
C ASP A 118 -22.41 -0.78 17.56
N VAL A 119 -21.69 -1.85 17.26
CA VAL A 119 -20.45 -2.19 17.97
C VAL A 119 -19.24 -1.78 17.14
N TRP A 120 -18.45 -0.87 17.70
CA TRP A 120 -17.26 -0.29 17.11
C TRP A 120 -16.02 -0.73 17.89
N LYS A 121 -14.95 -1.06 17.17
CA LYS A 121 -13.66 -1.47 17.73
C LYS A 121 -12.56 -0.54 17.24
N ASP A 122 -11.69 -0.12 18.14
CA ASP A 122 -10.46 0.57 17.80
C ASP A 122 -9.52 -0.39 17.04
N ASN A 123 -9.00 0.08 15.92
CA ASN A 123 -8.08 -0.66 15.09
C ASN A 123 -6.84 0.18 14.79
N LEU A 124 -5.68 -0.47 14.72
CA LEU A 124 -4.39 0.12 14.42
C LEU A 124 -3.80 -0.62 13.22
N ILE A 125 -3.31 0.12 12.24
CA ILE A 125 -2.63 -0.42 11.06
C ILE A 125 -1.33 0.35 10.81
N ASP A 126 -0.25 -0.39 10.54
CA ASP A 126 1.01 0.17 10.08
C ASP A 126 0.92 0.38 8.56
N LEU A 127 0.90 1.64 8.15
CA LEU A 127 0.85 2.05 6.76
C LEU A 127 2.21 1.92 6.05
N SER A 128 3.27 1.69 6.81
CA SER A 128 4.63 1.49 6.27
C SER A 128 4.88 0.04 5.84
N GLU A 129 4.08 -0.90 6.33
CA GLU A 129 4.14 -2.30 5.90
C GLU A 129 3.55 -2.42 4.49
N LEU A 130 4.26 -3.11 3.57
CA LEU A 130 3.72 -3.45 2.27
C LEU A 130 2.60 -4.50 2.41
N GLU A 131 1.71 -4.55 1.43
CA GLU A 131 0.84 -5.72 1.23
C GLU A 131 1.68 -7.01 1.33
N PRO A 132 1.25 -8.02 2.12
CA PRO A 132 1.91 -9.31 2.18
C PRO A 132 1.86 -10.06 0.84
#